data_AF-A0A9W6HWM3-F1
#
_entry.id   AF-A0A9W6HWM3-F1
#
_cell.length_a   1.000
_cell.length_b   1.000
_cell.length_c   1.000
_cell.angle_alpha   90.00
_cell.angle_beta   90.00
_cell.angle_gamma   90.00
#
_symmetry.space_group_name_H-M   'P 1'
#
loop_
_entity.id
_entity.type
_entity.pdbx_description
1 polymer ?
#
loop_
_entity_poly.entity_id
_entity_poly.type
_entity_poly.pdbx_seq_one_letter_code
_entity_poly.pdbx_strand_id
1 'polypeptide(L)'
;MSTDYALQQAVAQLPTAAAEMYGTDRNGDHTTVVVTSFGYGHAPAPTADVTLDVHTSLRDPHVDPAMRYRTGLDATVRAHVLATPGAIEAVRGLASAALGLRGALDRPGGRPIQIAIGCVGGRHRSVALAEAVADLLRRVQVSTSVTHRDLDKPVIQRKEPTLMIRKNTYTHPAVLVEGVRDGWADPETDPTVIDWPARQAAAAIPFQVVDGRPLNPCEKTGIGRGRGELGHWGEQLCADAVVTAVDEEGARWLVMVERADGHGWALPGGEVDPGESPADAAVRELAEETGLVLEGVIWTALPARYVPDPRASDEAWMVTVPARTHLDTGHWTDFPVPVGADDAKRAAWVRADTYRVLTAHLARTYDGQVFAAHRPLLQELLAGDRSAA
;
A
#
# COMPACT_ATOMS: atom_id res chain seq x y z
N MET A 1 28.18 -9.09 1.67
CA MET A 1 28.87 -9.47 2.93
C MET A 1 28.19 -10.73 3.46
N SER A 2 28.94 -11.78 3.82
CA SER A 2 28.35 -13.01 4.40
C SER A 2 27.76 -12.72 5.78
N THR A 3 26.63 -13.35 6.13
CA THR A 3 25.97 -13.24 7.44
C THR A 3 26.92 -13.54 8.59
N ASP A 4 27.84 -14.49 8.40
CA ASP A 4 28.83 -14.87 9.42
C ASP A 4 29.83 -13.73 9.69
N TYR A 5 30.27 -13.02 8.64
CA TYR A 5 31.13 -11.84 8.77
C TYR A 5 30.42 -10.71 9.52
N ALA A 6 29.13 -10.49 9.27
CA ALA A 6 28.35 -9.46 9.96
C ALA A 6 28.21 -9.78 11.47
N LEU A 7 27.96 -11.04 11.82
CA LEU A 7 27.92 -11.48 13.22
C LEU A 7 29.29 -11.36 13.90
N GLN A 8 30.37 -11.65 13.18
CA GLN A 8 31.74 -11.48 13.70
C GLN A 8 32.07 -10.01 13.98
N GLN A 9 31.62 -9.08 13.13
CA GLN A 9 31.76 -7.63 13.39
C GLN A 9 30.88 -7.16 14.55
N ALA A 10 29.69 -7.75 14.73
CA ALA A 10 28.80 -7.42 15.85
C ALA A 10 29.41 -7.75 17.22
N VAL A 11 30.23 -8.81 17.33
CA VAL A 11 30.96 -9.17 18.57
C VAL A 11 31.82 -8.01 19.06
N ALA A 12 32.59 -7.38 18.16
CA ALA A 12 33.51 -6.30 18.50
C ALA A 12 32.81 -5.02 19.00
N GLN A 13 31.49 -4.94 18.83
CA GLN A 13 30.66 -3.80 19.20
C GLN A 13 29.76 -4.08 20.41
N LEU A 14 29.89 -5.27 21.03
CA LEU A 14 29.26 -5.55 22.32
C LEU A 14 30.01 -4.82 23.45
N PRO A 15 29.34 -4.51 24.57
CA PRO A 15 30.00 -3.87 25.72
C PRO A 15 31.19 -4.71 26.22
N THR A 16 32.41 -4.21 26.04
CA THR A 16 33.69 -4.89 26.34
C THR A 16 33.82 -5.26 27.83
N ALA A 17 33.22 -4.46 28.71
CA ALA A 17 33.26 -4.67 30.16
C ALA A 17 32.53 -5.93 30.64
N ALA A 18 31.60 -6.50 29.85
CA ALA A 18 30.88 -7.72 30.23
C ALA A 18 31.61 -9.00 29.81
N ALA A 19 32.27 -9.04 28.66
CA ALA A 19 32.96 -10.26 28.20
C ALA A 19 34.24 -10.56 29.01
N GLU A 20 34.94 -9.53 29.48
CA GLU A 20 36.20 -9.69 30.24
C GLU A 20 35.98 -9.89 31.75
N MET A 21 34.86 -9.42 32.33
CA MET A 21 34.58 -9.57 33.77
C MET A 21 33.95 -10.91 34.18
N TYR A 22 33.24 -11.61 33.29
CA TYR A 22 32.37 -12.74 33.68
C TYR A 22 32.94 -14.14 33.47
N GLY A 23 34.26 -14.26 33.28
CA GLY A 23 34.99 -15.54 33.30
C GLY A 23 34.56 -16.54 32.22
N THR A 24 35.47 -17.42 31.82
CA THR A 24 35.09 -18.62 31.07
C THR A 24 34.15 -19.44 31.95
N ASP A 25 32.97 -19.80 31.43
CA ASP A 25 31.96 -20.62 32.13
C ASP A 25 32.51 -22.04 32.38
N ARG A 26 33.38 -22.16 33.38
CA ARG A 26 33.91 -23.42 33.88
C ARG A 26 33.13 -23.70 35.15
N ASN A 27 32.15 -24.60 35.04
CA ASN A 27 31.51 -25.29 36.16
C ASN A 27 30.20 -24.72 36.77
N GLY A 28 29.33 -24.06 35.99
CA GLY A 28 27.93 -23.83 36.41
C GLY A 28 27.71 -22.74 37.48
N ASP A 29 28.74 -21.93 37.74
CA ASP A 29 28.71 -20.85 38.74
C ASP A 29 28.07 -19.54 38.25
N HIS A 30 27.73 -19.45 36.96
CA HIS A 30 27.16 -18.25 36.37
C HIS A 30 25.73 -18.44 35.86
N THR A 31 25.00 -17.32 35.83
CA THR A 31 23.64 -17.26 35.30
C THR A 31 23.66 -17.52 33.80
N THR A 32 22.89 -18.52 33.38
CA THR A 32 22.74 -18.93 31.98
C THR A 32 21.72 -18.06 31.25
N VAL A 33 21.81 -18.01 29.92
CA VAL A 33 20.82 -17.37 29.06
C VAL A 33 20.01 -18.43 28.32
N VAL A 34 18.69 -18.28 28.31
CA VAL A 34 17.76 -19.11 27.55
C VAL A 34 17.07 -18.22 26.53
N VAL A 35 17.27 -18.54 25.25
CA VAL A 35 16.60 -17.85 24.15
C VAL A 35 15.48 -18.72 23.62
N THR A 36 14.24 -18.24 23.73
CA THR A 36 13.05 -18.95 23.29
C THR A 36 12.46 -18.27 22.07
N SER A 37 12.45 -18.95 20.91
CA SER A 37 11.67 -18.49 19.76
C SER A 37 10.24 -19.02 19.82
N PHE A 38 9.28 -18.19 19.45
CA PHE A 38 7.87 -18.59 19.47
C PHE A 38 7.03 -17.93 18.36
N GLY A 39 5.80 -18.40 18.21
CA GLY A 39 4.78 -17.91 17.30
C GLY A 39 3.54 -17.38 18.04
N TYR A 40 3.20 -16.10 17.86
CA TYR A 40 1.99 -15.49 18.41
C TYR A 40 0.70 -16.14 17.92
N GLY A 41 0.72 -16.71 16.71
CA GLY A 41 -0.43 -17.42 16.16
C GLY A 41 -0.72 -18.77 16.82
N HIS A 42 0.17 -19.28 17.68
CA HIS A 42 -0.05 -20.53 18.42
C HIS A 42 -0.37 -20.30 19.90
N ALA A 43 0.29 -19.35 20.55
CA ALA A 43 0.05 -18.98 21.94
C ALA A 43 0.69 -17.61 22.25
N PRO A 44 0.23 -16.89 23.30
CA PRO A 44 0.86 -15.66 23.78
C PRO A 44 2.36 -15.82 24.06
N ALA A 45 3.09 -14.71 24.16
CA ALA A 45 4.51 -14.73 24.49
C ALA A 45 4.76 -15.52 25.81
N PRO A 46 5.80 -16.37 25.88
CA PRO A 46 6.20 -16.98 27.13
C PRO A 46 6.72 -15.91 28.10
N THR A 47 6.64 -16.17 29.40
CA THR A 47 7.25 -15.30 30.41
C THR A 47 8.75 -15.20 30.16
N ALA A 48 9.24 -13.96 30.00
CA ALA A 48 10.65 -13.69 29.74
C ALA A 48 11.06 -12.35 30.36
N ASP A 49 12.35 -12.18 30.64
CA ASP A 49 12.93 -10.92 31.09
C ASP A 49 12.94 -9.89 29.95
N VAL A 50 13.16 -10.36 28.71
CA VAL A 50 13.10 -9.55 27.50
C VAL A 50 12.26 -10.27 26.46
N THR A 51 11.27 -9.58 25.88
CA THR A 51 10.49 -10.08 24.75
C THR A 51 10.65 -9.14 23.56
N LEU A 52 11.00 -9.68 22.39
CA LEU A 52 11.03 -8.94 21.13
C LEU A 52 10.06 -9.55 20.13
N ASP A 53 9.17 -8.71 19.60
CA ASP A 53 8.29 -9.06 18.50
C ASP A 53 8.88 -8.61 17.16
N VAL A 54 9.08 -9.54 16.23
CA VAL A 54 9.68 -9.30 14.92
C VAL A 54 8.75 -9.63 13.75
N HIS A 55 7.45 -9.78 14.01
CA HIS A 55 6.50 -10.22 12.99
C HIS A 55 6.25 -9.22 11.86
N THR A 56 6.58 -7.93 12.01
CA THR A 56 6.48 -6.89 10.97
C THR A 56 7.83 -6.33 10.53
N SER A 57 8.88 -6.54 11.32
CA SER A 57 10.16 -5.84 11.15
C SER A 57 11.20 -6.60 10.33
N LEU A 58 10.97 -7.88 10.04
CA LEU A 58 11.90 -8.74 9.30
C LEU A 58 11.26 -9.28 8.01
N ARG A 59 12.06 -9.43 6.94
CA ARG A 59 11.64 -10.07 5.68
C ARG A 59 10.97 -11.41 5.97
N ASP A 60 9.84 -11.66 5.34
CA ASP A 60 8.98 -12.82 5.64
C ASP A 60 9.25 -13.99 4.69
N PRO A 61 9.96 -15.07 5.10
CA PRO A 61 10.27 -16.19 4.22
C PRO A 61 9.02 -16.99 3.82
N HIS A 62 7.89 -16.77 4.49
CA HIS A 62 6.63 -17.43 4.19
C HIS A 62 6.02 -17.01 2.84
N VAL A 63 6.44 -15.87 2.26
CA VAL A 63 5.95 -15.40 0.95
C VAL A 63 6.60 -16.11 -0.24
N ASP A 64 7.78 -16.70 -0.03
CA ASP A 64 8.49 -17.46 -1.05
C ASP A 64 8.11 -18.95 -0.93
N PRO A 65 7.51 -19.56 -1.97
CA PRO A 65 7.14 -20.98 -1.96
C PRO A 65 8.30 -21.92 -1.62
N ALA A 66 9.54 -21.58 -2.03
CA ALA A 66 10.73 -22.39 -1.76
C ALA A 66 11.20 -22.33 -0.30
N MET A 67 10.79 -21.29 0.45
CA MET A 67 11.14 -21.11 1.86
C MET A 67 9.96 -21.37 2.81
N ARG A 68 8.71 -21.34 2.32
CA ARG A 68 7.48 -21.42 3.13
C ARG A 68 7.43 -22.58 4.12
N TYR A 69 7.91 -23.75 3.72
CA TYR A 69 7.87 -24.97 4.52
C TYR A 69 9.19 -25.28 5.21
N ARG A 70 10.20 -24.43 5.02
CA ARG A 70 11.51 -24.55 5.67
C ARG A 70 11.45 -23.91 7.07
N THR A 71 12.59 -23.81 7.75
CA THR A 71 12.68 -23.27 9.10
C THR A 71 13.78 -22.23 9.20
N GLY A 72 13.80 -21.43 10.26
CA GLY A 72 14.90 -20.50 10.53
C GLY A 72 16.24 -21.19 10.81
N LEU A 73 16.27 -22.52 10.95
CA LEU A 73 17.49 -23.32 11.04
C LEU A 73 18.13 -23.55 9.66
N ASP A 74 17.35 -23.46 8.58
CA ASP A 74 17.84 -23.58 7.23
C ASP A 74 18.72 -22.38 6.85
N ALA A 75 19.94 -22.64 6.36
CA ALA A 75 20.91 -21.60 6.01
C ALA A 75 20.35 -20.55 5.04
N THR A 76 19.56 -20.96 4.05
CA THR A 76 18.91 -20.04 3.08
C THR A 76 17.90 -19.12 3.76
N VAL A 77 17.04 -19.66 4.63
CA VAL A 77 16.03 -18.90 5.37
C VAL A 77 16.69 -17.94 6.34
N ARG A 78 17.70 -18.42 7.08
CA ARG A 78 18.46 -17.62 8.03
C ARG A 78 19.17 -16.45 7.35
N ALA A 79 19.85 -16.69 6.23
CA ALA A 79 20.49 -15.65 5.44
C ALA A 79 19.47 -14.62 4.92
N HIS A 80 18.32 -15.08 4.42
CA HIS A 80 17.24 -14.21 3.95
C HIS A 80 16.70 -13.29 5.06
N VAL A 81 16.44 -13.84 6.25
CA VAL A 81 15.95 -13.07 7.40
C VAL A 81 17.00 -12.06 7.88
N LEU A 82 18.25 -12.50 8.05
CA LEU A 82 19.34 -11.66 8.56
C LEU A 82 19.85 -10.62 7.56
N ALA A 83 19.50 -10.75 6.28
CA ALA A 83 19.72 -9.73 5.26
C ALA A 83 18.71 -8.56 5.35
N THR A 84 17.75 -8.59 6.28
CA THR A 84 16.86 -7.44 6.51
C THR A 84 17.64 -6.29 7.15
N PRO A 85 17.54 -5.05 6.64
CA PRO A 85 18.11 -3.88 7.31
C PRO A 85 17.62 -3.79 8.77
N GLY A 86 18.53 -3.65 9.72
CA GLY A 86 18.19 -3.61 11.16
C GLY A 86 18.21 -4.98 11.86
N ALA A 87 18.30 -6.11 11.13
CA ALA A 87 18.27 -7.43 11.75
C ALA A 87 19.51 -7.71 12.62
N ILE A 88 20.70 -7.31 12.14
CA ILE A 88 21.96 -7.50 12.88
C ILE A 88 22.01 -6.58 14.10
N GLU A 89 21.47 -5.37 13.97
CA GLU A 89 21.34 -4.41 15.06
C GLU A 89 20.41 -4.93 16.16
N ALA A 90 19.29 -5.58 15.78
CA ALA A 90 18.38 -6.22 16.73
C ALA A 90 19.04 -7.41 17.45
N VAL A 91 19.78 -8.26 16.73
CA VAL A 91 20.57 -9.36 17.32
C VAL A 91 21.56 -8.83 18.35
N ARG A 92 22.32 -7.79 17.98
CA ARG A 92 23.28 -7.14 18.88
C ARG A 92 22.59 -6.51 20.09
N GLY A 93 21.46 -5.82 19.89
CA GLY A 93 20.70 -5.20 20.97
C GLY A 93 20.21 -6.23 22.01
N LEU A 94 19.70 -7.38 21.55
CA LEU A 94 19.29 -8.46 22.44
C LEU A 94 20.47 -9.10 23.18
N ALA A 95 21.59 -9.34 22.51
CA ALA A 95 22.79 -9.86 23.16
C ALA A 95 23.32 -8.88 24.22
N SER A 96 23.36 -7.58 23.92
CA SER A 96 23.74 -6.54 24.90
C SER A 96 22.79 -6.50 26.10
N ALA A 97 21.48 -6.62 25.89
CA ALA A 97 20.50 -6.68 26.98
C ALA A 97 20.73 -7.92 27.87
N ALA A 98 20.99 -9.07 27.26
CA ALA A 98 21.33 -10.31 27.98
C ALA A 98 22.56 -10.13 28.88
N LEU A 99 23.62 -9.55 28.34
CA LEU A 99 24.86 -9.29 29.07
C LEU A 99 24.66 -8.30 30.23
N GLY A 100 23.89 -7.24 30.00
CA GLY A 100 23.55 -6.26 31.05
C GLY A 100 22.74 -6.89 32.19
N LEU A 101 21.73 -7.70 31.86
CA LEU A 101 20.93 -8.43 32.85
C LEU A 101 21.78 -9.46 33.60
N ARG A 102 22.68 -10.17 32.90
CA ARG A 102 23.62 -11.11 33.53
C ARG A 102 24.48 -10.39 34.54
N GLY A 103 25.05 -9.24 34.17
CA GLY A 103 25.85 -8.46 35.11
C GLY A 103 25.10 -7.97 36.35
N ALA A 104 23.80 -7.68 36.22
CA ALA A 104 22.98 -7.24 37.35
C ALA A 104 22.46 -8.39 38.23
N LEU A 105 22.32 -9.60 37.68
CA LEU A 105 21.61 -10.71 38.31
C LEU A 105 22.51 -11.92 38.61
N ASP A 106 23.80 -11.84 38.31
CA ASP A 106 24.70 -13.00 38.39
C ASP A 106 24.84 -13.54 39.80
N ARG A 107 24.52 -14.83 39.97
CA ARG A 107 24.73 -15.57 41.21
C ARG A 107 24.81 -17.07 40.92
N PRO A 108 25.66 -17.83 41.64
CA PRO A 108 25.71 -19.28 41.52
C PRO A 108 24.33 -19.91 41.75
N GLY A 109 23.91 -20.80 40.84
CA GLY A 109 22.58 -21.42 40.89
C GLY A 109 21.40 -20.45 40.66
N GLY A 110 21.67 -19.25 40.13
CA GLY A 110 20.67 -18.27 39.77
C GLY A 110 19.69 -18.77 38.70
N ARG A 111 18.46 -18.23 38.70
CA ARG A 111 17.51 -18.51 37.62
C ARG A 111 18.10 -18.04 36.28
N PRO A 112 17.89 -18.77 35.18
CA PRO A 112 18.35 -18.31 33.88
C PRO A 112 17.66 -17.01 33.46
N ILE A 113 18.38 -16.20 32.68
CA ILE A 113 17.82 -15.03 31.99
C ILE A 113 17.04 -15.52 30.79
N GLN A 114 15.78 -15.12 30.71
CA GLN A 114 14.84 -15.56 29.68
C GLN A 114 14.69 -14.47 28.62
N ILE A 115 15.02 -14.81 27.37
CA ILE A 115 14.79 -13.94 26.21
C ILE A 115 13.78 -14.63 25.30
N ALA A 116 12.68 -13.96 24.98
CA ALA A 116 11.67 -14.47 24.06
C ALA A 116 11.67 -13.68 22.76
N ILE A 117 11.68 -14.36 21.62
CA ILE A 117 11.61 -13.73 20.29
C ILE A 117 10.38 -14.29 19.56
N GLY A 118 9.45 -13.41 19.22
CA GLY A 118 8.16 -13.75 18.63
C GLY A 118 8.08 -13.41 17.14
N CYS A 119 7.53 -14.32 16.33
CA CYS A 119 6.97 -13.96 15.03
C CYS A 119 5.54 -14.53 14.91
N VAL A 120 4.91 -14.52 13.72
CA VAL A 120 3.53 -15.06 13.59
C VAL A 120 3.50 -16.57 13.84
N GLY A 121 4.25 -17.34 13.04
CA GLY A 121 4.19 -18.81 13.05
C GLY A 121 5.29 -19.51 13.84
N GLY A 122 6.22 -18.77 14.45
CA GLY A 122 7.27 -19.37 15.29
C GLY A 122 8.29 -20.27 14.58
N ARG A 123 8.31 -20.25 13.24
CA ARG A 123 9.11 -21.17 12.40
C ARG A 123 10.30 -20.54 11.67
N HIS A 124 10.19 -19.27 11.25
CA HIS A 124 11.18 -18.63 10.38
C HIS A 124 11.97 -17.52 11.08
N ARG A 125 11.36 -16.32 11.19
CA ARG A 125 12.03 -15.08 11.62
C ARG A 125 12.51 -15.15 13.06
N SER A 126 11.63 -15.57 13.98
CA SER A 126 11.99 -15.71 15.39
C SER A 126 13.06 -16.77 15.63
N VAL A 127 13.01 -17.88 14.89
CA VAL A 127 14.01 -18.97 14.95
C VAL A 127 15.36 -18.49 14.46
N ALA A 128 15.42 -17.87 13.28
CA ALA A 128 16.66 -17.36 12.69
C ALA A 128 17.35 -16.31 13.58
N LEU A 129 16.56 -15.43 14.21
CA LEU A 129 17.07 -14.43 15.13
C LEU A 129 17.52 -15.02 16.47
N ALA A 130 16.78 -16.01 17.01
CA ALA A 130 17.15 -16.70 18.24
C ALA A 130 18.50 -17.42 18.10
N GLU A 131 18.71 -18.13 16.98
CA GLU A 131 20.00 -18.76 16.67
C GLU A 131 21.11 -17.71 16.51
N ALA A 132 20.84 -16.58 15.85
CA ALA A 132 21.83 -15.51 15.72
C ALA A 132 22.23 -14.87 17.06
N VAL A 133 21.27 -14.64 17.96
CA VAL A 133 21.54 -14.13 19.32
C VAL A 133 22.35 -15.14 20.12
N ALA A 134 21.98 -16.43 20.08
CA ALA A 134 22.69 -17.47 20.80
C ALA A 134 24.10 -17.68 20.25
N ASP A 135 24.30 -17.66 18.93
CA ASP A 135 25.62 -17.71 18.31
C ASP A 135 26.50 -16.55 18.78
N LEU A 136 25.93 -15.34 18.81
CA LEU A 136 26.64 -14.15 19.26
C LEU A 136 27.05 -14.25 20.74
N LEU A 137 26.14 -14.71 21.61
CA LEU A 137 26.41 -14.91 23.05
C LEU A 137 27.42 -16.03 23.33
N ARG A 138 27.36 -17.14 22.59
CA ARG A 138 28.32 -18.25 22.71
C ARG A 138 29.73 -17.85 22.27
N ARG A 139 29.85 -16.98 21.25
CA ARG A 139 31.15 -16.43 20.81
C ARG A 139 31.83 -15.59 21.88
N VAL A 140 31.06 -14.96 22.77
CA VAL A 140 31.56 -14.27 23.97
C VAL A 140 31.47 -15.16 25.23
N GLN A 141 31.44 -16.49 25.03
CA GLN A 141 31.54 -17.51 26.09
C GLN A 141 30.43 -17.49 27.14
N VAL A 142 29.25 -16.97 26.82
CA VAL A 142 28.07 -17.05 27.68
C VAL A 142 27.36 -18.38 27.46
N SER A 143 27.16 -19.17 28.52
CA SER A 143 26.35 -20.39 28.44
C SER A 143 24.91 -20.06 28.04
N THR A 144 24.57 -20.47 26.80
CA THR A 144 23.32 -20.10 26.15
C THR A 144 22.64 -21.32 25.56
N SER A 145 21.40 -21.56 25.98
CA SER A 145 20.52 -22.57 25.38
C SER A 145 19.45 -21.91 24.52
N VAL A 146 19.00 -22.61 23.49
CA VAL A 146 17.92 -22.17 22.61
C VAL A 146 16.78 -23.17 22.67
N THR A 147 15.55 -22.67 22.75
CA THR A 147 14.34 -23.48 22.67
C THR A 147 13.43 -22.89 21.59
N HIS A 148 12.95 -23.73 20.68
CA HIS A 148 11.97 -23.30 19.67
C HIS A 148 10.59 -23.85 20.00
N ARG A 149 9.80 -23.07 20.75
CA ARG A 149 8.53 -23.51 21.34
C ARG A 149 7.54 -24.07 20.32
N ASP A 150 7.51 -23.47 19.13
CA ASP A 150 6.48 -23.69 18.13
C ASP A 150 7.02 -24.27 16.80
N LEU A 151 8.29 -24.71 16.78
CA LEU A 151 8.96 -25.16 15.54
C LEU A 151 8.31 -26.40 14.91
N ASP A 152 7.86 -27.33 15.75
CA ASP A 152 7.23 -28.59 15.31
C ASP A 152 5.73 -28.44 15.07
N LYS A 153 5.15 -27.28 15.41
CA LYS A 153 3.73 -27.04 15.18
C LYS A 153 3.45 -26.96 13.68
N PRO A 154 2.24 -27.36 13.24
CA PRO A 154 1.84 -27.21 11.85
C PRO A 154 2.16 -25.80 11.37
N VAL A 155 2.71 -25.67 10.15
CA VAL A 155 2.89 -24.38 9.51
C VAL A 155 1.56 -23.65 9.63
N ILE A 156 1.55 -22.51 10.33
CA ILE A 156 0.42 -21.60 10.27
C ILE A 156 0.34 -21.23 8.81
N GLN A 157 -0.57 -21.89 8.10
CA GLN A 157 -0.96 -21.43 6.81
C GLN A 157 -1.32 -19.98 7.06
N ARG A 158 -0.74 -19.06 6.26
CA ARG A 158 -1.55 -17.90 5.95
C ARG A 158 -2.86 -18.51 5.53
N LYS A 159 -3.88 -18.38 6.38
CA LYS A 159 -5.22 -18.13 5.93
C LYS A 159 -5.00 -17.22 4.71
N GLU A 160 -5.15 -17.74 3.49
CA GLU A 160 -5.42 -16.92 2.30
C GLU A 160 -6.28 -15.80 2.81
N PRO A 161 -5.73 -14.57 2.90
CA PRO A 161 -5.96 -13.62 3.98
C PRO A 161 -7.37 -13.78 4.49
N THR A 162 -7.58 -14.66 5.50
CA THR A 162 -8.90 -14.79 6.07
C THR A 162 -8.91 -13.55 6.88
N LEU A 163 -9.52 -12.56 6.27
CA LEU A 163 -9.92 -11.31 6.80
C LEU A 163 -9.76 -11.35 8.31
N MET A 164 -8.64 -10.80 8.83
CA MET A 164 -8.75 -10.20 10.15
C MET A 164 -10.03 -9.39 10.03
N ILE A 165 -11.07 -9.77 10.76
CA ILE A 165 -12.39 -9.15 10.72
C ILE A 165 -12.16 -7.66 10.54
N ARG A 166 -12.29 -7.17 9.30
CA ARG A 166 -11.77 -5.86 8.91
C ARG A 166 -12.73 -4.90 9.56
N LYS A 167 -12.23 -4.16 10.54
CA LYS A 167 -13.08 -3.42 11.49
C LYS A 167 -13.95 -2.33 10.84
N ASN A 168 -13.79 -2.02 9.55
CA ASN A 168 -14.67 -1.08 8.84
C ASN A 168 -15.26 -1.75 7.59
N THR A 169 -16.46 -2.32 7.75
CA THR A 169 -17.36 -2.66 6.63
C THR A 169 -18.27 -1.46 6.42
N TYR A 170 -18.32 -0.93 5.21
CA TYR A 170 -19.16 0.21 4.91
C TYR A 170 -19.61 0.20 3.45
N THR A 171 -20.92 0.33 3.28
CA THR A 171 -21.57 0.74 2.03
C THR A 171 -22.58 1.80 2.41
N HIS A 172 -22.50 2.97 1.79
CA HIS A 172 -23.39 4.08 2.08
C HIS A 172 -24.85 3.68 1.82
N PRO A 173 -25.82 4.04 2.69
CA PRO A 173 -27.22 3.65 2.51
C PRO A 173 -27.78 4.01 1.14
N ALA A 174 -27.37 5.14 0.58
CA ALA A 174 -27.80 5.57 -0.75
C ALA A 174 -27.43 4.59 -1.87
N VAL A 175 -26.27 3.92 -1.77
CA VAL A 175 -25.88 2.86 -2.71
C VAL A 175 -26.85 1.68 -2.61
N LEU A 176 -27.28 1.33 -1.39
CA LEU A 176 -28.11 0.17 -1.12
C LEU A 176 -29.61 0.38 -1.44
N VAL A 177 -30.06 1.63 -1.50
CA VAL A 177 -31.48 1.97 -1.61
C VAL A 177 -31.74 2.74 -2.91
N GLU A 178 -31.37 4.02 -2.96
CA GLU A 178 -31.58 4.86 -4.13
C GLU A 178 -30.83 4.33 -5.34
N GLY A 179 -29.57 3.92 -5.18
CA GLY A 179 -28.76 3.42 -6.29
C GLY A 179 -29.26 2.16 -6.95
N VAL A 180 -29.73 1.21 -6.14
CA VAL A 180 -30.35 -0.01 -6.69
C VAL A 180 -31.70 0.32 -7.35
N ARG A 181 -32.50 1.20 -6.74
CA ARG A 181 -33.81 1.60 -7.28
C ARG A 181 -33.67 2.35 -8.60
N ASP A 182 -32.70 3.26 -8.69
CA ASP A 182 -32.52 4.19 -9.79
C ASP A 182 -31.55 3.62 -10.86
N GLY A 183 -30.93 2.47 -10.59
CA GLY A 183 -30.20 1.66 -11.56
C GLY A 183 -28.71 1.95 -11.69
N TRP A 184 -28.15 2.83 -10.85
CA TRP A 184 -26.72 3.19 -10.87
C TRP A 184 -25.85 2.34 -9.92
N ALA A 185 -26.45 1.47 -9.10
CA ALA A 185 -25.70 0.58 -8.21
C ALA A 185 -26.04 -0.89 -8.42
N ASP A 186 -25.05 -1.76 -8.20
CA ASP A 186 -25.27 -3.21 -8.23
C ASP A 186 -26.30 -3.61 -7.15
N PRO A 187 -27.34 -4.40 -7.50
CA PRO A 187 -28.34 -4.86 -6.53
C PRO A 187 -27.77 -5.85 -5.52
N GLU A 188 -26.73 -6.59 -5.90
CA GLU A 188 -26.07 -7.56 -5.03
C GLU A 188 -25.36 -6.86 -3.87
N THR A 189 -25.67 -7.29 -2.65
CA THR A 189 -25.00 -6.80 -1.43
C THR A 189 -23.84 -7.69 -0.99
N ASP A 190 -23.76 -8.91 -1.51
CA ASP A 190 -22.64 -9.83 -1.29
C ASP A 190 -21.83 -9.97 -2.58
N PRO A 191 -20.57 -9.50 -2.62
CA PRO A 191 -19.74 -9.58 -3.83
C PRO A 191 -19.43 -11.02 -4.25
N THR A 192 -19.65 -12.02 -3.39
CA THR A 192 -19.37 -13.42 -3.71
C THR A 192 -20.27 -14.03 -4.78
N VAL A 193 -21.37 -13.36 -5.11
CA VAL A 193 -22.32 -13.81 -6.15
C VAL A 193 -22.12 -13.12 -7.50
N ILE A 194 -21.21 -12.15 -7.59
CA ILE A 194 -20.90 -11.42 -8.83
C ILE A 194 -20.20 -12.34 -9.84
N ASP A 195 -20.56 -12.20 -11.13
CA ASP A 195 -19.84 -12.84 -12.24
C ASP A 195 -18.48 -12.17 -12.47
N TRP A 196 -17.52 -12.57 -11.64
CA TRP A 196 -16.16 -12.05 -11.67
C TRP A 196 -15.43 -12.27 -12.98
N PRO A 197 -15.51 -13.44 -13.66
CA PRO A 197 -14.92 -13.62 -14.98
C PRO A 197 -15.36 -12.55 -16.00
N ALA A 198 -16.65 -12.23 -16.05
CA ALA A 198 -17.15 -11.18 -16.95
C ALA A 198 -16.61 -9.79 -16.57
N ARG A 199 -16.65 -9.44 -15.27
CA ARG A 199 -16.13 -8.15 -14.77
C ARG A 199 -14.62 -8.00 -15.01
N GLN A 200 -13.84 -9.06 -14.78
CA GLN A 200 -12.39 -9.05 -15.03
C GLN A 200 -12.04 -8.96 -16.52
N ALA A 201 -12.86 -9.53 -17.40
CA ALA A 201 -12.66 -9.44 -18.85
C ALA A 201 -12.92 -8.03 -19.40
N ALA A 202 -13.85 -7.29 -18.76
CA ALA A 202 -14.16 -5.90 -19.12
C ALA A 202 -13.25 -4.87 -18.43
N ALA A 203 -12.50 -5.27 -17.40
CA ALA A 203 -11.73 -4.35 -16.56
C ALA A 203 -10.59 -3.67 -17.32
N ALA A 204 -10.47 -2.35 -17.16
CA ALA A 204 -9.40 -1.54 -17.70
C ALA A 204 -8.07 -1.78 -16.96
N ILE A 205 -8.12 -2.07 -15.66
CA ILE A 205 -6.96 -2.45 -14.85
C ILE A 205 -7.16 -3.89 -14.31
N PRO A 206 -6.24 -4.83 -14.62
CA PRO A 206 -6.32 -6.18 -14.09
C PRO A 206 -6.34 -6.23 -12.56
N PHE A 207 -7.27 -6.98 -11.98
CA PHE A 207 -7.40 -7.15 -10.54
C PHE A 207 -7.63 -8.62 -10.14
N GLN A 208 -7.40 -8.92 -8.87
CA GLN A 208 -7.55 -10.26 -8.31
C GLN A 208 -8.90 -10.44 -7.63
N VAL A 209 -9.41 -11.66 -7.65
CA VAL A 209 -10.57 -12.07 -6.86
C VAL A 209 -10.15 -13.21 -5.94
N VAL A 210 -10.38 -13.05 -4.64
CA VAL A 210 -10.00 -14.00 -3.59
C VAL A 210 -11.24 -14.29 -2.74
N ASP A 211 -11.57 -15.57 -2.56
CA ASP A 211 -12.79 -16.01 -1.85
C ASP A 211 -14.07 -15.35 -2.38
N GLY A 212 -14.17 -15.18 -3.70
CA GLY A 212 -15.31 -14.51 -4.36
C GLY A 212 -15.36 -12.99 -4.15
N ARG A 213 -14.28 -12.36 -3.69
CA ARG A 213 -14.25 -10.92 -3.40
C ARG A 213 -13.18 -10.22 -4.22
N PRO A 214 -13.49 -9.07 -4.83
CA PRO A 214 -12.52 -8.32 -5.61
C PRO A 214 -11.50 -7.67 -4.68
N LEU A 215 -10.26 -7.57 -5.14
CA LEU A 215 -9.19 -6.87 -4.43
C LEU A 215 -8.78 -5.64 -5.22
N ASN A 216 -8.91 -4.46 -4.60
CA ASN A 216 -8.40 -3.21 -5.15
C ASN A 216 -6.90 -3.38 -5.52
N PRO A 217 -6.53 -3.17 -6.80
CA PRO A 217 -5.20 -3.51 -7.30
C PRO A 217 -4.11 -2.51 -6.90
N CYS A 218 -4.47 -1.31 -6.45
CA CYS A 218 -3.53 -0.20 -6.31
C CYS A 218 -3.35 0.25 -4.87
N GLU A 219 -4.44 0.43 -4.12
CA GLU A 219 -4.36 1.02 -2.78
C GLU A 219 -5.24 0.27 -1.77
N LYS A 220 -4.78 0.28 -0.52
CA LYS A 220 -5.64 -0.08 0.61
C LYS A 220 -6.37 1.17 1.06
N THR A 221 -7.66 1.03 1.23
CA THR A 221 -8.55 2.08 1.72
C THR A 221 -8.77 1.94 3.23
N GLY A 222 -9.45 2.92 3.82
CA GLY A 222 -9.95 2.81 5.20
C GLY A 222 -11.15 1.87 5.36
N ILE A 223 -11.72 1.36 4.25
CA ILE A 223 -12.94 0.56 4.19
C ILE A 223 -12.60 -0.81 3.62
N GLY A 224 -12.46 -1.79 4.50
CA GLY A 224 -11.97 -3.10 4.14
C GLY A 224 -12.99 -4.02 3.44
N ARG A 225 -14.28 -3.69 3.56
CA ARG A 225 -15.42 -4.45 3.07
C ARG A 225 -16.57 -3.51 2.71
N GLY A 226 -17.39 -3.90 1.74
CA GLY A 226 -18.45 -3.04 1.22
C GLY A 226 -17.96 -2.21 0.04
N ARG A 227 -18.80 -1.29 -0.45
CA ARG A 227 -18.50 -0.47 -1.63
C ARG A 227 -18.07 0.96 -1.31
N GLY A 228 -18.00 1.32 -0.03
CA GLY A 228 -17.86 2.72 0.35
C GLY A 228 -19.09 3.51 -0.12
N GLU A 229 -18.88 4.52 -0.95
CA GLU A 229 -19.97 5.30 -1.56
C GLU A 229 -20.15 4.99 -3.06
N LEU A 230 -19.47 3.96 -3.57
CA LEU A 230 -19.50 3.57 -4.98
C LEU A 230 -20.64 2.62 -5.31
N GLY A 231 -21.17 2.73 -6.54
CA GLY A 231 -22.33 1.96 -7.00
C GLY A 231 -22.00 0.49 -7.31
N HIS A 232 -20.85 0.26 -7.93
CA HIS A 232 -20.47 -1.06 -8.44
C HIS A 232 -19.43 -1.76 -7.58
N TRP A 233 -19.46 -3.09 -7.57
CA TRP A 233 -18.37 -3.89 -7.01
C TRP A 233 -17.19 -3.97 -7.99
N GLY A 234 -15.97 -3.97 -7.46
CA GLY A 234 -14.75 -4.02 -8.25
C GLY A 234 -14.46 -2.68 -8.92
N GLU A 235 -14.14 -2.72 -10.21
CA GLU A 235 -13.82 -1.52 -10.99
C GLU A 235 -15.09 -0.78 -11.42
N GLN A 236 -15.13 0.53 -11.12
CA GLN A 236 -16.05 1.51 -11.69
C GLN A 236 -15.27 2.37 -12.68
N LEU A 237 -15.58 2.19 -13.97
CA LEU A 237 -14.83 2.79 -15.08
C LEU A 237 -15.43 4.14 -15.47
N CYS A 238 -14.59 5.16 -15.48
CA CYS A 238 -14.89 6.51 -15.92
C CYS A 238 -14.01 6.91 -17.10
N ALA A 239 -14.33 8.05 -17.70
CA ALA A 239 -13.51 8.70 -18.69
C ALA A 239 -13.44 10.21 -18.45
N ASP A 240 -12.24 10.78 -18.62
CA ASP A 240 -11.99 12.21 -18.46
C ASP A 240 -11.61 12.86 -19.79
N ALA A 241 -12.25 13.97 -20.15
CA ALA A 241 -11.90 14.73 -21.35
C ALA A 241 -10.75 15.71 -21.07
N VAL A 242 -9.62 15.48 -21.74
CA VAL A 242 -8.43 16.33 -21.68
C VAL A 242 -8.40 17.21 -22.93
N VAL A 243 -9.09 18.35 -22.87
CA VAL A 243 -9.16 19.33 -23.97
C VAL A 243 -8.15 20.45 -23.73
N THR A 244 -7.17 20.56 -24.62
CA THR A 244 -6.12 21.59 -24.53
C THR A 244 -6.13 22.53 -25.72
N ALA A 245 -5.62 23.74 -25.53
CA ALA A 245 -5.39 24.74 -26.57
C ALA A 245 -4.15 25.57 -26.22
N VAL A 246 -3.58 26.25 -27.21
CA VAL A 246 -2.47 27.21 -27.02
C VAL A 246 -2.90 28.57 -27.56
N ASP A 247 -2.66 29.63 -26.79
CA ASP A 247 -2.95 31.00 -27.23
C ASP A 247 -1.82 31.59 -28.07
N GLU A 248 -2.02 32.80 -28.56
CA GLU A 248 -1.05 33.51 -29.41
C GLU A 248 0.29 33.82 -28.71
N GLU A 249 0.34 33.77 -27.37
CA GLU A 249 1.55 33.95 -26.57
C GLU A 249 2.28 32.63 -26.29
N GLY A 250 1.73 31.50 -26.75
CA GLY A 250 2.27 30.17 -26.52
C GLY A 250 1.88 29.58 -25.16
N ALA A 251 0.95 30.19 -24.42
CA ALA A 251 0.51 29.63 -23.14
C ALA A 251 -0.48 28.48 -23.36
N ARG A 252 -0.29 27.40 -22.60
CA ARG A 252 -1.17 26.21 -22.65
C ARG A 252 -2.40 26.43 -21.76
N TRP A 253 -3.56 26.03 -22.26
CA TRP A 253 -4.83 26.07 -21.56
C TRP A 253 -5.48 24.69 -21.55
N LEU A 254 -6.26 24.42 -20.50
CA LEU A 254 -6.99 23.17 -20.28
C LEU A 254 -8.43 23.48 -19.88
N VAL A 255 -9.41 22.81 -20.48
CA VAL A 255 -10.80 22.89 -20.01
C VAL A 255 -10.92 22.17 -18.67
N MET A 256 -11.50 22.84 -17.68
CA MET A 256 -11.79 22.27 -16.36
C MET A 256 -13.18 22.67 -15.89
N VAL A 257 -13.76 21.85 -15.01
CA VAL A 257 -15.05 22.08 -14.35
C VAL A 257 -14.86 22.26 -12.86
N GLU A 258 -15.70 23.09 -12.23
CA GLU A 258 -15.86 23.13 -10.78
C GLU A 258 -17.05 22.25 -10.40
N ARG A 259 -16.81 21.21 -9.60
CA ARG A 259 -17.85 20.28 -9.16
C ARG A 259 -18.87 20.98 -8.25
N ALA A 260 -20.15 20.68 -8.43
CA ALA A 260 -21.23 21.24 -7.62
C ALA A 260 -21.22 20.73 -6.16
N ASP A 261 -20.62 19.56 -5.91
CA ASP A 261 -20.46 18.97 -4.58
C ASP A 261 -19.39 19.65 -3.71
N GLY A 262 -18.62 20.60 -4.26
CA GLY A 262 -17.62 21.36 -3.54
C GLY A 262 -16.26 20.65 -3.38
N HIS A 263 -16.02 19.53 -4.06
CA HIS A 263 -14.72 18.84 -4.00
C HIS A 263 -13.60 19.50 -4.80
N GLY A 264 -13.92 20.55 -5.56
CA GLY A 264 -12.96 21.39 -6.27
C GLY A 264 -13.05 21.24 -7.79
N TRP A 265 -11.96 21.62 -8.46
CA TRP A 265 -11.87 21.64 -9.91
C TRP A 265 -11.32 20.33 -10.46
N ALA A 266 -11.97 19.78 -11.48
CA ALA A 266 -11.68 18.50 -12.11
C ALA A 266 -11.57 18.64 -13.63
N LEU A 267 -11.18 17.55 -14.29
CA LEU A 267 -11.43 17.39 -15.71
C LEU A 267 -12.92 17.08 -15.87
N PRO A 268 -13.57 17.51 -16.96
CA PRO A 268 -14.92 17.06 -17.24
C PRO A 268 -14.92 15.57 -17.54
N GLY A 269 -15.79 14.81 -16.89
CA GLY A 269 -15.72 13.36 -16.92
C GLY A 269 -16.67 12.65 -15.99
N GLY A 270 -17.09 11.46 -16.41
CA GLY A 270 -18.06 10.64 -15.71
C GLY A 270 -17.95 9.17 -16.09
N GLU A 271 -18.97 8.40 -15.75
CA GLU A 271 -18.97 6.95 -15.94
C GLU A 271 -19.07 6.56 -17.41
N VAL A 272 -18.43 5.44 -17.76
CA VAL A 272 -18.55 4.86 -19.10
C VAL A 272 -19.79 3.99 -19.14
N ASP A 273 -20.72 4.30 -20.04
CA ASP A 273 -21.96 3.55 -20.18
C ASP A 273 -21.72 2.13 -20.73
N PRO A 274 -22.62 1.17 -20.45
CA PRO A 274 -22.54 -0.17 -21.01
C PRO A 274 -22.47 -0.18 -22.54
N GLY A 275 -21.34 -0.62 -23.09
CA GLY A 275 -21.10 -0.69 -24.53
C GLY A 275 -20.52 0.58 -25.16
N GLU A 276 -20.34 1.63 -24.37
CA GLU A 276 -19.67 2.87 -24.77
C GLU A 276 -18.15 2.69 -24.72
N SER A 277 -17.42 3.34 -25.64
CA SER A 277 -15.96 3.40 -25.55
C SER A 277 -15.56 4.53 -24.59
N PRO A 278 -14.45 4.42 -23.85
CA PRO A 278 -14.05 5.51 -22.96
C PRO A 278 -13.77 6.84 -23.69
N ALA A 279 -13.38 6.80 -24.97
CA ALA A 279 -13.22 8.01 -25.76
C ALA A 279 -14.57 8.67 -26.06
N ASP A 280 -15.59 7.90 -26.39
CA ASP A 280 -16.95 8.40 -26.63
C ASP A 280 -17.55 8.95 -25.32
N ALA A 281 -17.32 8.25 -24.20
CA ALA A 281 -17.73 8.70 -22.87
C ALA A 281 -17.11 10.07 -22.54
N ALA A 282 -15.80 10.24 -22.69
CA ALA A 282 -15.15 11.54 -22.47
C ALA A 282 -15.72 12.65 -23.38
N VAL A 283 -16.10 12.35 -24.62
CA VAL A 283 -16.74 13.32 -25.53
C VAL A 283 -18.14 13.69 -25.05
N ARG A 284 -18.93 12.71 -24.63
CA ARG A 284 -20.27 12.92 -24.08
C ARG A 284 -20.21 13.77 -22.81
N GLU A 285 -19.37 13.38 -21.85
CA GLU A 285 -19.21 14.07 -20.57
C GLU A 285 -18.69 15.51 -20.75
N LEU A 286 -17.78 15.75 -21.70
CA LEU A 286 -17.40 17.11 -22.06
C LEU A 286 -18.61 17.94 -22.49
N ALA A 287 -19.47 17.39 -23.36
CA ALA A 287 -20.63 18.09 -23.87
C ALA A 287 -21.67 18.33 -22.77
N GLU A 288 -21.92 17.34 -21.91
CA GLU A 288 -22.90 17.40 -20.82
C GLU A 288 -22.49 18.40 -19.74
N GLU A 289 -21.23 18.40 -19.31
CA GLU A 289 -20.77 19.26 -18.21
C GLU A 289 -20.34 20.67 -18.65
N THR A 290 -19.93 20.84 -19.91
CA THR A 290 -19.34 22.11 -20.39
C THR A 290 -20.07 22.74 -21.57
N GLY A 291 -21.02 22.03 -22.18
CA GLY A 291 -21.69 22.45 -23.42
C GLY A 291 -20.80 22.43 -24.66
N LEU A 292 -19.54 21.98 -24.56
CA LEU A 292 -18.60 21.95 -25.68
C LEU A 292 -18.81 20.72 -26.56
N VAL A 293 -19.23 20.96 -27.80
CA VAL A 293 -19.28 19.94 -28.86
C VAL A 293 -18.17 20.24 -29.87
N LEU A 294 -17.15 19.36 -29.90
CA LEU A 294 -15.97 19.55 -30.73
C LEU A 294 -16.05 18.67 -31.99
N GLU A 295 -16.53 19.23 -33.09
CA GLU A 295 -16.65 18.52 -34.36
C GLU A 295 -15.30 18.44 -35.12
N GLY A 296 -15.05 17.30 -35.76
CA GLY A 296 -13.90 17.14 -36.66
C GLY A 296 -12.52 17.06 -35.98
N VAL A 297 -12.47 17.02 -34.64
CA VAL A 297 -11.22 16.85 -33.89
C VAL A 297 -10.88 15.37 -33.67
N ILE A 298 -9.59 15.08 -33.54
CA ILE A 298 -9.11 13.72 -33.28
C ILE A 298 -8.93 13.52 -31.78
N TRP A 299 -9.64 12.53 -31.25
CA TRP A 299 -9.50 12.09 -29.86
C TRP A 299 -8.51 10.94 -29.76
N THR A 300 -7.64 10.99 -28.75
CA THR A 300 -6.69 9.92 -28.43
C THR A 300 -6.95 9.43 -27.02
N ALA A 301 -7.37 8.18 -26.87
CA ALA A 301 -7.43 7.53 -25.56
C ALA A 301 -6.04 7.38 -24.96
N LEU A 302 -5.90 7.71 -23.69
CA LEU A 302 -4.72 7.49 -22.88
C LEU A 302 -4.87 6.19 -22.09
N PRO A 303 -3.78 5.57 -21.60
CA PRO A 303 -3.92 4.33 -20.87
C PRO A 303 -4.67 4.54 -19.55
N ALA A 304 -5.40 3.52 -19.10
CA ALA A 304 -6.17 3.54 -17.87
C ALA A 304 -5.33 3.93 -16.65
N ARG A 305 -5.97 4.59 -15.68
CA ARG A 305 -5.36 5.06 -14.44
C ARG A 305 -6.28 4.77 -13.27
N TYR A 306 -5.70 4.27 -12.19
CA TYR A 306 -6.38 4.20 -10.90
C TYR A 306 -6.63 5.61 -10.37
N VAL A 307 -7.83 5.84 -9.83
CA VAL A 307 -8.21 7.10 -9.22
C VAL A 307 -8.27 6.89 -7.70
N PRO A 308 -7.43 7.58 -6.89
CA PRO A 308 -7.43 7.48 -5.44
C PRO A 308 -8.63 8.24 -4.85
N ASP A 309 -9.83 7.76 -5.14
CA ASP A 309 -11.09 8.38 -4.75
C ASP A 309 -11.41 8.10 -3.28
N PRO A 310 -11.70 9.12 -2.46
CA PRO A 310 -12.04 8.92 -1.04
C PRO A 310 -13.32 8.11 -0.80
N ARG A 311 -14.20 7.99 -1.82
CA ARG A 311 -15.43 7.19 -1.79
C ARG A 311 -15.16 5.69 -1.91
N ALA A 312 -13.96 5.30 -2.38
CA ALA A 312 -13.60 3.93 -2.67
C ALA A 312 -13.46 3.05 -1.41
N SER A 313 -13.40 1.76 -1.65
CA SER A 313 -13.13 0.71 -0.67
C SER A 313 -12.11 -0.30 -1.20
N ASP A 314 -11.78 -1.29 -0.39
CA ASP A 314 -10.93 -2.40 -0.84
C ASP A 314 -11.64 -3.34 -1.83
N GLU A 315 -12.97 -3.25 -1.96
CA GLU A 315 -13.81 -4.11 -2.81
C GLU A 315 -14.54 -3.34 -3.94
N ALA A 316 -14.38 -2.02 -4.02
CA ALA A 316 -14.93 -1.16 -5.06
C ALA A 316 -14.05 0.08 -5.24
N TRP A 317 -13.64 0.41 -6.46
CA TRP A 317 -12.70 1.49 -6.73
C TRP A 317 -12.94 2.15 -8.09
N MET A 318 -12.42 3.37 -8.24
CA MET A 318 -12.54 4.16 -9.46
C MET A 318 -11.33 3.96 -10.37
N VAL A 319 -11.58 3.82 -11.66
CA VAL A 319 -10.58 3.84 -12.72
C VAL A 319 -11.04 4.83 -13.77
N THR A 320 -10.11 5.60 -14.33
CA THR A 320 -10.40 6.49 -15.47
C THR A 320 -9.55 6.11 -16.68
N VAL A 321 -10.13 6.24 -17.87
CA VAL A 321 -9.43 6.21 -19.15
C VAL A 321 -9.57 7.60 -19.79
N PRO A 322 -8.57 8.49 -19.63
CA PRO A 322 -8.67 9.83 -20.17
C PRO A 322 -8.61 9.82 -21.69
N ALA A 323 -9.37 10.69 -22.35
CA ALA A 323 -9.25 10.94 -23.79
C ALA A 323 -8.79 12.37 -24.02
N ARG A 324 -7.73 12.53 -24.83
CA ARG A 324 -7.17 13.85 -25.12
C ARG A 324 -7.51 14.32 -26.52
N THR A 325 -7.70 15.63 -26.63
CA THR A 325 -7.71 16.36 -27.90
C THR A 325 -6.99 17.71 -27.73
N HIS A 326 -6.50 18.24 -28.84
CA HIS A 326 -5.85 19.54 -28.89
C HIS A 326 -6.52 20.41 -29.94
N LEU A 327 -6.91 21.61 -29.55
CA LEU A 327 -7.50 22.61 -30.44
C LEU A 327 -6.39 23.53 -30.96
N ASP A 328 -6.19 23.49 -32.28
CA ASP A 328 -5.28 24.40 -32.99
C ASP A 328 -6.04 25.68 -33.39
N THR A 329 -6.45 26.46 -32.39
CA THR A 329 -7.16 27.74 -32.59
C THR A 329 -6.20 28.90 -32.81
N GLY A 330 -4.98 28.83 -32.28
CA GLY A 330 -3.92 29.83 -32.44
C GLY A 330 -4.16 31.17 -31.73
N HIS A 331 -5.41 31.49 -31.39
CA HIS A 331 -5.81 32.72 -30.72
C HIS A 331 -6.83 32.46 -29.60
N TRP A 332 -6.65 33.12 -28.45
CA TRP A 332 -7.54 33.00 -27.30
C TRP A 332 -9.01 33.30 -27.63
N THR A 333 -9.27 34.25 -28.52
CA THR A 333 -10.64 34.64 -28.90
C THR A 333 -11.38 33.57 -29.69
N ASP A 334 -10.65 32.61 -30.26
CA ASP A 334 -11.21 31.52 -31.04
C ASP A 334 -11.47 30.27 -30.18
N PHE A 335 -11.13 30.33 -28.89
CA PHE A 335 -11.39 29.24 -27.96
C PHE A 335 -12.91 29.13 -27.75
N PRO A 336 -13.49 27.93 -27.88
CA PRO A 336 -14.91 27.75 -27.62
C PRO A 336 -15.18 28.01 -26.13
N VAL A 337 -16.31 28.63 -25.80
CA VAL A 337 -16.63 29.06 -24.44
C VAL A 337 -17.31 27.93 -23.68
N PRO A 338 -16.65 27.29 -22.68
CA PRO A 338 -17.30 26.30 -21.85
C PRO A 338 -18.28 26.98 -20.87
N VAL A 339 -19.40 26.32 -20.60
CA VAL A 339 -20.42 26.74 -19.64
C VAL A 339 -20.74 25.55 -18.74
N GLY A 340 -20.64 25.73 -17.43
CA GLY A 340 -20.98 24.66 -16.47
C GLY A 340 -22.44 24.26 -16.60
N ALA A 341 -22.68 22.95 -16.70
CA ALA A 341 -23.97 22.32 -16.75
C ALA A 341 -23.94 20.98 -15.98
N ASP A 342 -25.11 20.37 -15.81
CA ASP A 342 -25.31 19.16 -15.01
C ASP A 342 -24.72 19.25 -13.59
N ASP A 343 -23.70 18.45 -13.25
CA ASP A 343 -23.03 18.44 -11.96
C ASP A 343 -21.83 19.42 -11.88
N ALA A 344 -21.54 20.14 -12.98
CA ALA A 344 -20.55 21.21 -13.03
C ALA A 344 -21.19 22.57 -12.71
N LYS A 345 -20.78 23.16 -11.58
CA LYS A 345 -21.20 24.52 -11.18
C LYS A 345 -20.65 25.59 -12.11
N ARG A 346 -19.43 25.40 -12.61
CA ARG A 346 -18.71 26.29 -13.55
C ARG A 346 -17.87 25.43 -14.47
N ALA A 347 -17.64 25.91 -15.69
CA ALA A 347 -16.63 25.36 -16.60
C ALA A 347 -15.80 26.52 -17.15
N ALA A 348 -14.50 26.31 -17.34
CA ALA A 348 -13.59 27.35 -17.79
C ALA A 348 -12.33 26.79 -18.46
N TRP A 349 -11.73 27.62 -19.31
CA TRP A 349 -10.33 27.44 -19.71
C TRP A 349 -9.41 27.89 -18.57
N VAL A 350 -8.55 26.98 -18.14
CA VAL A 350 -7.59 27.20 -17.06
C VAL A 350 -6.18 27.11 -17.62
N ARG A 351 -5.38 28.16 -17.43
CA ARG A 351 -3.96 28.19 -17.79
C ARG A 351 -3.22 27.02 -17.15
N ALA A 352 -2.58 26.20 -17.96
CA ALA A 352 -2.09 24.87 -17.60
C ALA A 352 -0.70 24.56 -18.18
N ASP A 353 0.17 25.56 -18.32
CA ASP A 353 1.57 25.35 -18.76
C ASP A 353 2.30 24.28 -17.93
N THR A 354 2.03 24.28 -16.63
CA THR A 354 2.49 23.28 -15.67
C THR A 354 1.41 23.10 -14.62
N TYR A 355 1.47 21.99 -13.88
CA TYR A 355 0.58 21.78 -12.73
C TYR A 355 0.61 22.94 -11.72
N ARG A 356 1.79 23.51 -11.45
CA ARG A 356 1.93 24.68 -10.56
C ARG A 356 1.17 25.89 -11.10
N VAL A 357 1.30 26.18 -12.39
CA VAL A 357 0.59 27.30 -13.03
C VAL A 357 -0.92 27.09 -12.99
N LEU A 358 -1.39 25.88 -13.26
CA LEU A 358 -2.79 25.49 -13.15
C LEU A 358 -3.34 25.78 -11.75
N THR A 359 -2.69 25.26 -10.70
CA THR A 359 -3.14 25.47 -9.31
C THR A 359 -3.14 26.95 -8.92
N ALA A 360 -2.13 27.73 -9.36
CA ALA A 360 -2.05 29.15 -9.08
C ALA A 360 -3.12 29.95 -9.82
N HIS A 361 -3.46 29.56 -11.05
CA HIS A 361 -4.52 30.19 -11.81
C HIS A 361 -5.89 29.92 -11.17
N LEU A 362 -6.17 28.67 -10.79
CA LEU A 362 -7.41 28.31 -10.08
C LEU A 362 -7.58 29.10 -8.77
N ALA A 363 -6.54 29.13 -7.94
CA ALA A 363 -6.59 29.82 -6.65
C ALA A 363 -6.82 31.33 -6.82
N ARG A 364 -6.13 31.97 -7.75
CA ARG A 364 -6.20 33.42 -7.96
C ARG A 364 -7.49 33.86 -8.64
N THR A 365 -7.97 33.11 -9.63
CA THR A 365 -9.10 33.53 -10.47
C THR A 365 -10.44 33.06 -9.91
N TYR A 366 -10.47 31.87 -9.28
CA TYR A 366 -11.72 31.22 -8.89
C TYR A 366 -11.84 30.92 -7.40
N ASP A 367 -10.83 31.26 -6.59
CA ASP A 367 -10.66 30.78 -5.21
C ASP A 367 -10.75 29.24 -5.14
N GLY A 368 -10.24 28.60 -6.20
CA GLY A 368 -10.43 27.17 -6.46
C GLY A 368 -9.19 26.34 -6.15
N GLN A 369 -9.43 25.05 -5.85
CA GLN A 369 -8.40 24.03 -5.71
C GLN A 369 -8.72 22.83 -6.60
N VAL A 370 -7.68 22.10 -7.02
CA VAL A 370 -7.84 20.86 -7.78
C VAL A 370 -8.44 19.76 -6.90
N PHE A 371 -9.43 19.07 -7.44
CA PHE A 371 -10.02 17.87 -6.85
C PHE A 371 -8.92 16.85 -6.54
N ALA A 372 -8.89 16.37 -5.30
CA ALA A 372 -7.78 15.57 -4.78
C ALA A 372 -7.47 14.34 -5.65
N ALA A 373 -8.50 13.67 -6.17
CA ALA A 373 -8.34 12.45 -6.96
C ALA A 373 -7.72 12.71 -8.35
N HIS A 374 -7.88 13.91 -8.92
CA HIS A 374 -7.30 14.28 -10.21
C HIS A 374 -5.87 14.81 -10.12
N ARG A 375 -5.33 15.05 -8.91
CA ARG A 375 -3.99 15.63 -8.76
C ARG A 375 -2.90 14.77 -9.41
N PRO A 376 -2.82 13.44 -9.20
CA PRO A 376 -1.78 12.62 -9.82
C PRO A 376 -1.87 12.63 -11.35
N LEU A 377 -3.10 12.52 -11.88
CA LEU A 377 -3.38 12.55 -13.31
C LEU A 377 -2.92 13.88 -13.94
N LEU A 378 -3.34 15.01 -13.37
CA LEU A 378 -2.98 16.34 -13.87
C LEU A 378 -1.48 16.62 -13.76
N GLN A 379 -0.81 16.12 -12.72
CA GLN A 379 0.64 16.23 -12.60
C GLN A 379 1.36 15.48 -13.72
N GLU A 380 0.92 14.27 -14.06
CA GLU A 380 1.47 13.47 -15.15
C GLU A 380 1.21 14.14 -16.51
N LEU A 381 -0.05 14.51 -16.78
CA LEU A 381 -0.46 15.17 -18.04
C LEU A 381 0.33 16.45 -18.32
N LEU A 382 0.61 17.23 -17.27
CA LEU A 382 1.30 18.52 -17.38
C LEU A 382 2.82 18.42 -17.13
N ALA A 383 3.36 17.23 -16.89
CA ALA A 383 4.80 17.00 -16.87
C ALA A 383 5.39 16.88 -18.28
N GLY A 384 4.56 16.55 -19.28
CA GLY A 384 4.92 16.35 -20.68
C GLY A 384 4.89 17.63 -21.52
N ASP A 385 6.02 18.34 -21.57
CA ASP A 385 6.64 18.89 -22.80
C ASP A 385 8.00 19.55 -22.48
N ARG A 386 9.01 18.71 -22.21
CA ARG A 386 10.42 19.14 -22.11
C ARG A 386 11.29 18.59 -23.25
N SER A 387 10.68 18.27 -24.39
CA SER A 387 11.39 17.81 -25.59
C SER A 387 11.44 18.85 -26.73
N ALA A 388 11.11 20.12 -26.46
CA ALA A 388 11.20 21.20 -27.44
C ALA A 388 11.62 22.54 -26.81
N ALA A 389 12.72 22.55 -26.05
CA ALA A 389 13.42 23.77 -25.64
C ALA A 389 14.93 23.60 -25.79
#